data_AF-A0A2D7XBY3-F1
#
_entry.id   AF-A0A2D7XBY3-F1
#
_cell.length_a   1.000
_cell.length_b   1.000
_cell.length_c   1.000
_cell.angle_alpha   90.00
_cell.angle_beta   90.00
_cell.angle_gamma   90.00
#
_symmetry.space_group_name_H-M   'P 1'
#
loop_
_entity.id
_entity.type
_entity.pdbx_description
1 polymer ?
#
loop_
_entity_poly.entity_id
_entity_poly.type
_entity_poly.pdbx_seq_one_letter_code
_entity_poly.pdbx_strand_id
1 'polypeptide(L)'
;MYYDNWKNMITDEMFDHGDCWENIIFQSLTHDELMKDFDAGYGSEYGKPFFVWTHDRVYFPVCYDGSEWVGSVPRHPTSEEPQHFGGG
;
A
#
# COMPACT_ATOMS: atom_id res chain seq x y z
N MET A 1 19.64 3.65 1.23
CA MET A 1 18.71 3.91 0.11
C MET A 1 18.08 2.59 -0.22
N TYR A 2 16.79 2.45 0.09
CA TYR A 2 15.99 1.28 -0.21
C TYR A 2 14.99 1.72 -1.27
N TYR A 3 15.33 1.49 -2.54
CA TYR A 3 14.48 1.91 -3.65
C TYR A 3 13.43 0.86 -3.94
N ASP A 4 12.17 1.30 -3.99
CA ASP A 4 11.04 0.48 -4.38
C ASP A 4 9.96 1.36 -5.05
N ASN A 5 8.85 0.75 -5.47
CA ASN A 5 7.70 1.45 -6.01
C ASN A 5 6.38 0.89 -5.47
N TRP A 6 5.30 1.66 -5.61
CA TRP A 6 4.00 1.24 -5.09
C TRP A 6 3.46 -0.03 -5.74
N LYS A 7 3.76 -0.28 -7.01
CA LYS A 7 3.32 -1.51 -7.68
C LYS A 7 3.84 -2.76 -6.95
N ASN A 8 5.12 -2.80 -6.59
CA ASN A 8 5.71 -3.92 -5.87
C ASN A 8 5.11 -4.05 -4.47
N MET A 9 5.12 -2.97 -3.70
CA MET A 9 4.71 -3.00 -2.29
C MET A 9 3.22 -3.32 -2.12
N ILE A 10 2.36 -2.85 -3.02
CA ILE A 10 0.94 -3.24 -3.04
C ILE A 10 0.80 -4.72 -3.42
N THR A 11 1.64 -5.24 -4.31
CA THR A 11 1.60 -6.66 -4.70
C THR A 11 1.97 -7.57 -3.52
N ASP A 12 2.95 -7.17 -2.71
CA ASP A 12 3.35 -7.92 -1.51
C ASP A 12 2.22 -7.91 -0.46
N GLU A 13 1.61 -6.75 -0.18
CA GLU A 13 0.47 -6.65 0.74
C GLU A 13 -0.77 -7.42 0.21
N MET A 14 -1.03 -7.40 -1.11
CA MET A 14 -2.09 -8.22 -1.72
C MET A 14 -1.83 -9.72 -1.50
N PHE A 15 -0.58 -10.16 -1.68
CA PHE A 15 -0.21 -11.55 -1.51
C PHE A 15 -0.46 -12.04 -0.07
N ASP A 16 -0.10 -11.23 0.92
CA ASP A 16 -0.31 -11.54 2.34
C ASP A 16 -1.80 -11.68 2.71
N HIS A 17 -2.68 -11.05 1.93
CA HIS A 17 -4.13 -11.11 2.11
C HIS A 17 -4.87 -11.99 1.09
N GLY A 18 -4.16 -12.71 0.23
CA GLY A 18 -4.78 -13.58 -0.79
C GLY A 18 -5.59 -12.81 -1.85
N ASP A 19 -5.25 -11.55 -2.09
CA ASP A 19 -5.88 -10.68 -3.08
C ASP A 19 -4.99 -10.54 -4.33
N CYS A 20 -5.49 -9.89 -5.38
CA CYS A 20 -4.72 -9.68 -6.61
C CYS A 20 -5.19 -8.46 -7.42
N TRP A 21 -4.38 -8.09 -8.41
CA TRP A 21 -4.64 -6.92 -9.26
C TRP A 21 -5.88 -7.08 -10.15
N GLU A 22 -6.29 -8.30 -10.46
CA GLU A 22 -7.53 -8.59 -11.19
C GLU A 22 -8.79 -8.24 -10.38
N ASN A 23 -8.69 -8.14 -9.05
CA ASN A 23 -9.80 -7.78 -8.16
C ASN A 23 -9.99 -6.28 -7.96
N ILE A 24 -9.20 -5.43 -8.66
CA ILE A 24 -9.27 -3.98 -8.49
C ILE A 24 -10.58 -3.42 -9.02
N ILE A 25 -11.25 -2.63 -8.18
CA ILE A 25 -12.41 -1.82 -8.52
C ILE A 25 -11.96 -0.40 -8.88
N PHE A 26 -10.98 0.14 -8.15
CA PHE A 26 -10.49 1.51 -8.33
C PHE A 26 -9.04 1.64 -7.87
N GLN A 27 -8.27 2.46 -8.58
CA GLN A 27 -6.95 2.92 -8.14
C GLN A 27 -6.81 4.42 -8.45
N SER A 28 -6.22 5.18 -7.53
CA SER A 28 -6.06 6.64 -7.71
C SER A 28 -4.83 7.02 -8.54
N LEU A 29 -3.84 6.12 -8.65
CA LEU A 29 -2.61 6.33 -9.42
C LEU A 29 -2.70 5.71 -10.80
N THR A 30 -2.00 6.33 -11.76
CA THR A 30 -1.80 5.72 -13.08
C THR A 30 -0.78 4.57 -13.00
N HIS A 31 -0.68 3.78 -14.07
CA HIS A 31 0.33 2.71 -14.14
C HIS A 31 1.76 3.26 -13.98
N ASP A 32 2.09 4.35 -14.68
CA ASP A 32 3.43 4.96 -14.60
C ASP A 32 3.71 5.53 -13.21
N GLU A 33 2.69 6.04 -12.51
CA GLU A 33 2.83 6.53 -11.14
C GLU A 33 3.04 5.41 -10.13
N LEU A 34 2.41 4.24 -10.34
CA LEU A 34 2.63 3.05 -9.52
C LEU A 34 4.03 2.46 -9.70
N MET A 35 4.56 2.53 -10.91
CA MET A 35 5.87 1.98 -11.30
C MET A 35 7.03 2.95 -11.03
N LYS A 36 6.76 4.14 -10.49
CA LYS A 36 7.80 5.14 -10.24
C LYS A 36 8.57 4.78 -8.98
N ASP A 37 9.85 4.49 -9.14
CA ASP A 37 10.75 4.21 -8.02
C ASP A 37 10.97 5.46 -7.13
N PHE A 38 11.05 5.24 -5.82
CA PHE A 38 11.39 6.22 -4.80
C PHE A 38 12.16 5.54 -3.64
N ASP A 39 12.84 6.33 -2.80
CA ASP A 39 13.51 5.79 -1.60
C ASP A 39 12.46 5.60 -0.51
N ALA A 40 12.09 4.35 -0.20
CA ALA A 40 11.12 4.01 0.85
C ALA A 40 11.77 3.85 2.24
N GLY A 41 13.08 4.11 2.34
CA GLY A 41 13.83 4.12 3.59
C GLY A 41 13.55 5.36 4.46
N TYR A 42 14.36 5.55 5.50
CA TYR A 42 14.15 6.61 6.48
C TYR A 42 14.53 8.01 5.98
N GLY A 43 13.89 9.02 6.58
CA GLY A 43 14.34 10.42 6.54
C GLY A 43 13.45 11.39 5.77
N SER A 44 12.61 10.94 4.84
CA SER A 44 11.56 11.74 4.18
C SER A 44 10.61 10.84 3.40
N GLU A 45 9.35 11.26 3.26
CA GLU A 45 8.41 10.66 2.32
C GLU A 45 8.63 11.14 0.88
N TYR A 46 8.63 10.21 -0.07
CA TYR A 46 8.83 10.46 -1.50
C TYR A 46 7.74 9.83 -2.37
N GLY A 47 7.10 8.78 -1.87
CA GLY A 47 6.01 8.09 -2.54
C GLY A 47 4.77 8.96 -2.68
N LYS A 48 4.10 8.88 -3.84
CA LYS A 48 2.87 9.64 -4.07
C LYS A 48 1.71 9.02 -3.27
N PRO A 49 0.90 9.80 -2.53
CA PRO A 49 -0.26 9.25 -1.83
C PRO A 49 -1.23 8.52 -2.76
N PHE A 50 -1.81 7.40 -2.31
CA PHE A 50 -2.71 6.59 -3.13
C PHE A 50 -3.84 5.93 -2.34
N PHE A 51 -4.85 5.47 -3.08
CA PHE A 51 -5.79 4.44 -2.66
C PHE A 51 -5.93 3.39 -3.77
N VAL A 52 -5.93 2.11 -3.40
CA VAL A 52 -6.38 1.02 -4.26
C VAL A 52 -7.52 0.29 -3.54
N TRP A 53 -8.64 0.15 -4.21
CA TRP A 53 -9.80 -0.57 -3.72
C TRP A 53 -9.99 -1.84 -4.55
N THR A 54 -10.09 -2.97 -3.88
CA THR A 54 -10.51 -4.24 -4.48
C THR A 54 -11.93 -4.59 -4.03
N HIS A 55 -12.41 -5.74 -4.47
CA HIS A 55 -13.69 -6.27 -3.99
C HIS A 55 -13.73 -6.44 -2.47
N ASP A 56 -12.60 -6.72 -1.84
CA ASP A 56 -12.54 -7.12 -0.43
C ASP A 56 -11.68 -6.21 0.45
N ARG A 57 -10.73 -5.44 -0.10
CA ARG A 57 -9.79 -4.62 0.68
C ARG A 57 -9.54 -3.22 0.12
N VAL A 58 -8.90 -2.41 0.96
CA VAL A 58 -8.42 -1.06 0.69
C VAL A 58 -6.94 -1.01 1.01
N TYR A 59 -6.11 -0.59 0.07
CA TYR A 59 -4.68 -0.39 0.24
C TYR A 59 -4.35 1.10 0.23
N PHE A 60 -3.45 1.51 1.11
CA PHE A 60 -3.06 2.91 1.29
C PHE A 60 -1.61 3.00 1.78
N PRO A 61 -0.93 4.14 1.52
CA PRO A 61 0.44 4.34 2.00
C PRO A 61 0.44 4.59 3.51
N VAL A 62 1.47 4.07 4.17
CA VAL A 62 1.80 4.33 5.57
C VAL A 62 3.21 4.91 5.61
N CYS A 63 3.44 5.88 6.49
CA CYS A 63 4.74 6.47 6.70
C CYS A 63 5.04 6.63 8.20
N TYR A 64 6.25 6.26 8.61
CA TYR A 64 6.79 6.50 9.95
C TYR A 64 8.28 6.80 9.88
N ASP A 65 8.70 7.94 10.44
CA ASP A 65 10.08 8.45 10.40
C ASP A 65 10.66 8.51 8.97
N GLY A 66 9.80 8.85 8.01
CA GLY A 66 10.10 8.89 6.57
C GLY A 66 10.13 7.53 5.87
N SER A 67 10.16 6.41 6.61
CA SER A 67 10.04 5.09 5.98
C SER A 67 8.60 4.86 5.54
N GLU A 68 8.45 4.43 4.29
CA GLU A 68 7.16 4.27 3.62
C GLU A 68 6.87 2.79 3.37
N TRP A 69 5.62 2.39 3.55
CA TRP A 69 5.11 1.05 3.20
C TRP A 69 3.62 1.07 2.89
N VAL A 70 3.03 -0.10 2.59
CA VAL A 70 1.61 -0.24 2.29
C VAL A 70 0.90 -0.86 3.48
N GLY A 71 -0.21 -0.27 3.88
CA GLY A 71 -1.16 -0.89 4.79
C GLY A 71 -2.45 -1.24 4.06
N SER A 72 -3.16 -2.26 4.56
CA SER A 72 -4.49 -2.59 4.05
C SER A 72 -5.52 -2.85 5.14
N VAL A 73 -6.79 -2.59 4.81
CA VAL A 73 -7.93 -2.96 5.66
C VAL A 73 -9.04 -3.60 4.83
N PRO A 74 -9.90 -4.43 5.44
CA PRO A 74 -11.13 -4.90 4.82
C PRO A 74 -12.00 -3.74 4.35
N ARG A 75 -12.54 -3.85 3.13
CA ARG A 75 -13.47 -2.87 2.56
C ARG A 75 -14.83 -2.90 3.26
N HIS A 76 -15.23 -4.07 3.74
CA HIS A 76 -16.52 -4.31 4.41
C HIS A 76 -16.33 -4.67 5.87
N PRO A 77 -17.34 -4.43 6.72
CA PRO A 77 -17.33 -4.93 8.10
C PRO A 77 -17.06 -6.43 8.16
N THR A 78 -16.11 -6.81 9.00
CA THR A 78 -15.67 -8.19 9.19
C THR A 78 -15.23 -8.40 10.65
N SER A 79 -14.96 -9.65 11.02
CA SER A 79 -14.38 -10.03 12.31
C SER A 79 -12.85 -10.03 12.29
N GLU A 80 -12.21 -9.63 11.19
CA GLU A 80 -10.75 -9.43 11.14
C GLU A 80 -10.37 -8.33 12.15
N GLU A 81 -9.50 -8.68 13.10
CA GLU A 81 -9.01 -7.72 14.09
C GLU A 81 -7.98 -6.80 13.43
N PRO A 82 -8.12 -5.46 13.56
CA PRO A 82 -7.18 -4.53 12.97
C PRO A 82 -5.84 -4.56 13.71
N GLN A 83 -4.74 -4.39 12.97
CA GLN A 83 -3.43 -4.10 13.53
C GLN A 83 -3.19 -2.59 13.58
N HIS A 84 -2.29 -2.15 14.46
CA HIS A 84 -1.80 -0.77 14.42
C HIS A 84 -0.88 -0.59 13.22
N PHE A 85 -1.07 0.50 12.47
CA PHE A 85 -0.14 0.90 11.42
C PHE A 85 0.93 1.81 12.00
N GLY A 86 2.19 1.43 11.83
CA GLY A 86 3.35 2.08 12.44
C GLY A 86 3.58 1.63 13.88
N GLY A 87 4.55 2.24 14.54
CA GLY A 87 4.94 1.87 15.89
C GLY A 87 6.27 2.49 16.28
N GLY A 88 6.57 2.47 17.58
CA GLY A 88 7.85 2.87 18.17
C GLY A 88 8.30 1.83 19.18
#